data_AF-A0A6B0V0I4-F1
#
_entry.id   AF-A0A6B0V0I4-F1
#
_cell.length_a   1.000
_cell.length_b   1.000
_cell.length_c   1.000
_cell.angle_alpha   90.00
_cell.angle_beta   90.00
_cell.angle_gamma   90.00
#
_symmetry.space_group_name_H-M   'P 1'
#
loop_
_entity.id
_entity.type
_entity.pdbx_description
1 polymer ?
#
loop_
_entity_poly.entity_id
_entity_poly.type
_entity_poly.pdbx_seq_one_letter_code
_entity_poly.pdbx_strand_id
1 'polypeptide(L)'
;MRFERLASGQMWPREHWATALSVCLAGEALRVFSRLTPEDSVEYDNVKKALLQRFRLTADGFRDKFRSAKPEKGETGTQYAARLSSLFDRWVDLSGTAKDVAALRNLLLTEQFVRSVPSKMSLFLRERKSKQLGEMADLADRYLEAQEQEPARREEATSDSAASGSRPTSNGQQNKASKLLRKCFLCGRKDEGT
;
A
#
# COMPACT_ATOMS: atom_id res chain seq x y z
N MET A 1 -18.50 3.58 16.77
CA MET A 1 -19.43 2.45 16.58
C MET A 1 -20.61 2.64 17.51
N ARG A 2 -21.76 3.12 17.01
CA ARG A 2 -22.96 3.38 17.83
C ARG A 2 -23.69 2.08 18.19
N PHE A 3 -23.77 1.15 17.22
CA PHE A 3 -24.40 -0.16 17.40
C PHE A 3 -23.74 -0.98 18.52
N GLU A 4 -22.42 -1.18 18.47
CA GLU A 4 -21.70 -1.99 19.46
C GLU A 4 -21.82 -1.45 20.88
N ARG A 5 -21.73 -0.12 21.06
CA ARG A 5 -21.92 0.50 22.37
C ARG A 5 -23.33 0.26 22.90
N LEU A 6 -24.35 0.33 22.04
CA LEU A 6 -25.73 0.07 22.40
C LEU A 6 -25.92 -1.41 22.75
N ALA A 7 -25.48 -2.32 21.87
CA ALA A 7 -25.62 -3.76 22.05
C ALA A 7 -24.89 -4.26 23.30
N SER A 8 -23.66 -3.81 23.54
CA SER A 8 -22.91 -4.11 24.76
C SER A 8 -23.55 -3.48 26.00
N GLY A 9 -23.97 -2.21 25.91
CA GLY A 9 -24.61 -1.52 27.03
C GLY A 9 -25.96 -2.14 27.45
N GLN A 10 -26.64 -2.79 26.51
CA GLN A 10 -27.89 -3.53 26.72
C GLN A 10 -27.68 -5.05 26.87
N MET A 11 -26.43 -5.51 26.93
CA MET A 11 -26.06 -6.92 27.11
C MET A 11 -26.71 -7.88 26.09
N TRP A 12 -26.85 -7.46 24.84
CA TRP A 12 -27.41 -8.32 23.80
C TRP A 12 -26.51 -9.54 23.55
N PRO A 13 -27.08 -10.77 23.44
CA PRO A 13 -26.30 -11.95 23.09
C PRO A 13 -25.68 -11.81 21.69
N ARG A 14 -24.40 -12.18 21.55
CA ARG A 14 -23.62 -11.90 20.34
C ARG A 14 -24.21 -12.58 19.10
N GLU A 15 -24.85 -13.74 19.25
CA GLU A 15 -25.49 -14.44 18.13
C GLU A 15 -26.64 -13.64 17.48
N HIS A 16 -27.24 -12.67 18.18
CA HIS A 16 -28.31 -11.85 17.64
C HIS A 16 -27.81 -10.56 16.96
N TRP A 17 -26.52 -10.25 17.06
CA TRP A 17 -26.00 -8.95 16.63
C TRP A 17 -26.08 -8.78 15.11
N ALA A 18 -25.85 -9.84 14.33
CA ALA A 18 -25.93 -9.76 12.87
C ALA A 18 -27.36 -9.46 12.40
N THR A 19 -28.35 -10.17 12.96
CA THR A 19 -29.77 -9.97 12.67
C THR A 19 -30.24 -8.58 13.10
N ALA A 20 -29.89 -8.14 14.31
CA ALA A 20 -30.24 -6.81 14.79
C ALA A 20 -29.60 -5.71 13.93
N LEU A 21 -28.36 -5.92 13.48
CA LEU A 21 -27.67 -5.01 12.58
C LEU A 21 -28.36 -4.93 11.22
N SER A 22 -28.79 -6.06 10.65
CA SER A 22 -29.39 -6.10 9.30
C SER A 22 -30.63 -5.23 9.18
N VAL A 23 -31.47 -5.19 10.21
CA VAL A 23 -32.67 -4.33 10.30
C VAL A 23 -32.32 -2.84 10.31
N CYS A 24 -31.12 -2.48 10.77
CA CYS A 24 -30.64 -1.09 10.79
C CYS A 24 -29.96 -0.67 9.48
N LEU A 25 -29.70 -1.59 8.54
CA LEU A 25 -29.01 -1.29 7.30
C LEU A 25 -29.96 -0.72 6.26
N ALA A 26 -29.47 0.25 5.49
CA ALA A 26 -30.19 0.83 4.37
C ALA A 26 -29.26 1.10 3.19
N GLY A 27 -29.84 1.26 2.01
CA GLY A 27 -29.13 1.63 0.78
C GLY A 27 -27.97 0.68 0.46
N GLU A 28 -26.78 1.25 0.23
CA GLU A 28 -25.60 0.48 -0.16
C GLU A 28 -25.16 -0.53 0.91
N ALA A 29 -25.37 -0.24 2.20
CA ALA A 29 -25.01 -1.15 3.28
C ALA A 29 -25.87 -2.42 3.26
N LEU A 30 -27.17 -2.26 2.99
CA LEU A 30 -28.07 -3.39 2.83
C LEU A 30 -27.72 -4.22 1.58
N ARG A 31 -27.32 -3.57 0.47
CA ARG A 31 -26.87 -4.29 -0.73
C ARG A 31 -25.62 -5.14 -0.50
N VAL A 32 -24.71 -4.71 0.36
CA VAL A 32 -23.55 -5.53 0.77
C VAL A 32 -24.03 -6.73 1.56
N PHE A 33 -24.88 -6.51 2.57
CA PHE A 33 -25.40 -7.57 3.41
C PHE A 33 -26.13 -8.65 2.60
N SER A 34 -27.00 -8.26 1.66
CA SER A 34 -27.74 -9.20 0.81
C SER A 34 -26.88 -10.03 -0.15
N ARG A 35 -25.59 -9.71 -0.32
CA ARG A 35 -24.65 -10.47 -1.15
C ARG A 35 -23.80 -11.47 -0.37
N LEU A 36 -23.88 -11.44 0.97
CA LEU A 36 -23.22 -12.42 1.82
C LEU A 36 -23.91 -13.77 1.68
N THR A 37 -23.16 -14.85 1.89
CA THR A 37 -23.76 -16.18 1.98
C THR A 37 -24.62 -16.28 3.24
N PRO A 38 -25.57 -17.24 3.31
CA PRO A 38 -26.36 -17.45 4.52
C PRO A 38 -25.50 -17.60 5.78
N GLU A 39 -24.38 -18.33 5.68
CA GLU A 39 -23.43 -18.58 6.76
C GLU A 39 -22.73 -17.28 7.21
N ASP A 40 -22.27 -16.46 6.26
CA ASP A 40 -21.61 -15.19 6.58
C ASP A 40 -22.58 -14.12 7.09
N SER A 41 -23.85 -14.20 6.70
CA SER A 41 -24.87 -13.20 7.04
C SER A 41 -25.35 -13.26 8.49
N VAL A 42 -25.17 -14.40 9.16
CA VAL A 42 -25.52 -14.61 10.58
C VAL A 42 -24.34 -14.35 11.53
N GLU A 43 -23.11 -14.34 11.01
CA GLU A 43 -21.90 -14.04 11.78
C GLU A 43 -21.61 -12.55 11.81
N TYR A 44 -21.79 -11.91 12.97
CA TYR A 44 -21.64 -10.46 13.13
C TYR A 44 -20.27 -9.94 12.65
N ASP A 45 -19.20 -10.66 12.96
CA ASP A 45 -17.85 -10.24 12.59
C ASP A 45 -17.63 -10.26 11.07
N ASN A 46 -18.25 -11.21 10.35
CA ASN A 46 -18.19 -11.28 8.89
C ASN A 46 -19.01 -10.16 8.25
N VAL A 47 -20.24 -9.92 8.74
CA VAL A 47 -21.08 -8.79 8.31
C VAL A 47 -20.37 -7.46 8.52
N LYS A 48 -19.84 -7.23 9.73
CA LYS A 48 -19.07 -6.03 10.08
C LYS A 48 -17.88 -5.86 9.15
N LYS A 49 -17.09 -6.91 8.93
CA LYS A 49 -15.93 -6.87 8.04
C LYS A 49 -16.31 -6.49 6.62
N ALA A 50 -17.35 -7.11 6.05
CA ALA A 50 -17.81 -6.82 4.69
C ALA A 50 -18.28 -5.37 4.53
N LEU A 51 -19.05 -4.86 5.51
CA LEU A 51 -19.49 -3.47 5.53
C LEU A 51 -18.29 -2.52 5.62
N LEU A 52 -17.38 -2.74 6.58
CA LEU A 52 -16.19 -1.91 6.73
C LEU A 52 -15.34 -1.90 5.46
N GLN A 53 -15.17 -3.05 4.80
CA GLN A 53 -14.45 -3.15 3.53
C GLN A 53 -15.14 -2.35 2.42
N ARG A 54 -16.46 -2.52 2.23
CA ARG A 54 -17.19 -1.80 1.17
C ARG A 54 -17.05 -0.28 1.33
N PHE A 55 -17.18 0.22 2.54
CA PHE A 55 -17.15 1.66 2.82
C PHE A 55 -15.73 2.22 3.02
N ARG A 56 -14.69 1.42 2.74
CA ARG A 56 -13.28 1.77 2.96
C ARG A 56 -13.05 2.31 4.37
N LEU A 57 -13.70 1.69 5.36
CA LEU A 57 -13.47 1.93 6.78
C LEU A 57 -12.36 1.00 7.28
N THR A 58 -11.27 0.95 6.51
CA THR A 58 -10.05 0.17 6.77
C THR A 58 -8.90 1.14 7.09
N ALA A 59 -7.80 0.63 7.63
CA ALA A 59 -6.59 1.43 7.87
C ALA A 59 -6.17 2.21 6.61
N ASP A 60 -6.13 1.52 5.46
CA ASP A 60 -5.80 2.13 4.17
C ASP A 60 -6.79 3.22 3.74
N GLY A 61 -8.10 2.98 3.93
CA GLY A 61 -9.11 3.97 3.57
C GLY A 61 -9.05 5.24 4.43
N PHE A 62 -8.73 5.11 5.73
CA PHE A 62 -8.51 6.26 6.61
C PHE A 62 -7.19 6.98 6.32
N ARG A 63 -6.12 6.24 6.05
CA ARG A 63 -4.85 6.81 5.57
C ARG A 63 -5.05 7.65 4.32
N ASP A 64 -5.71 7.12 3.31
CA ASP A 64 -5.90 7.80 2.04
C ASP A 64 -6.70 9.10 2.26
N LYS A 65 -7.77 9.03 3.05
CA LYS A 65 -8.55 10.22 3.47
C LYS A 65 -7.71 11.24 4.23
N PHE A 66 -6.86 10.80 5.18
CA PHE A 66 -5.96 11.66 5.93
C PHE A 66 -4.97 12.38 5.00
N ARG A 67 -4.34 11.64 4.08
CA ARG A 67 -3.33 12.18 3.15
C ARG A 67 -3.92 13.10 2.09
N SER A 68 -5.18 12.90 1.69
CA SER A 68 -5.87 13.75 0.73
C SER A 68 -6.72 14.85 1.38
N ALA A 69 -6.79 14.90 2.72
CA ALA A 69 -7.64 15.86 3.43
C ALA A 69 -7.24 17.29 3.10
N LYS A 70 -8.25 18.12 2.85
CA LYS A 70 -8.15 19.57 2.67
C LYS A 70 -9.35 20.22 3.36
N PRO A 71 -9.25 21.49 3.80
CA PRO A 71 -10.40 22.22 4.33
C PRO A 71 -11.57 22.22 3.35
N GLU A 72 -12.77 21.92 3.85
CA GLU A 72 -13.99 21.92 3.05
C GLU A 72 -14.64 23.31 3.01
N LYS A 73 -15.51 23.56 2.02
CA LYS A 73 -16.18 24.85 1.89
C LYS A 73 -17.10 25.07 3.10
N GLY A 74 -16.86 26.14 3.85
CA GLY A 74 -17.62 26.46 5.06
C GLY A 74 -17.12 25.77 6.34
N GLU A 75 -16.06 24.98 6.25
CA GLU A 75 -15.41 24.36 7.41
C GLU A 75 -14.49 25.37 8.10
N THR A 76 -14.59 25.50 9.42
CA THR A 76 -13.66 26.32 10.20
C THR A 76 -12.32 25.60 10.40
N GLY A 77 -11.26 26.34 10.72
CA GLY A 77 -9.96 25.74 11.01
C GLY A 77 -9.99 24.72 12.17
N THR A 78 -10.81 24.97 13.20
CA THR A 78 -11.00 24.04 14.33
C THR A 78 -11.73 22.77 13.92
N GLN A 79 -12.75 22.88 13.07
CA GLN A 79 -13.45 21.71 12.52
C GLN A 79 -12.50 20.87 11.64
N TYR A 80 -11.72 21.53 10.78
CA TYR A 80 -10.74 20.85 9.94
C TYR A 80 -9.67 20.12 10.76
N ALA A 81 -9.10 20.78 11.77
CA ALA A 81 -8.11 20.16 12.66
C ALA A 81 -8.69 18.93 13.37
N ALA A 82 -9.90 19.04 13.94
CA ALA A 82 -10.56 17.91 14.60
C ALA A 82 -10.82 16.74 13.64
N ARG A 83 -11.27 17.04 12.41
CA ARG A 83 -11.47 16.03 11.37
C ARG A 83 -10.16 15.36 10.98
N LEU A 84 -9.09 16.14 10.76
CA LEU A 84 -7.77 15.64 10.40
C LEU A 84 -7.19 14.73 11.48
N SER A 85 -7.26 15.13 12.75
CA SER A 85 -6.87 14.30 13.89
C SER A 85 -7.67 13.00 13.94
N SER A 86 -9.01 13.07 13.78
CA SER A 86 -9.85 11.87 13.79
C SER A 86 -9.53 10.88 12.67
N LEU A 87 -9.15 11.37 11.48
CA LEU A 87 -8.72 10.51 10.38
C LEU A 87 -7.40 9.81 10.70
N PHE A 88 -6.43 10.52 11.31
CA PHE A 88 -5.16 9.95 11.74
C PHE A 88 -5.35 8.90 12.83
N ASP A 89 -6.11 9.22 13.89
CA ASP A 89 -6.35 8.31 15.01
C ASP A 89 -7.00 7.01 14.54
N ARG A 90 -8.01 7.10 13.67
CA ARG A 90 -8.67 5.92 13.10
C ARG A 90 -7.74 5.11 12.21
N TRP A 91 -6.83 5.76 11.47
CA TRP A 91 -5.82 5.04 10.69
C TRP A 91 -4.90 4.24 11.61
N VAL A 92 -4.37 4.86 12.66
CA VAL A 92 -3.50 4.20 13.66
C VAL A 92 -4.22 3.06 14.38
N ASP A 93 -5.46 3.29 14.83
CA ASP A 93 -6.25 2.27 15.53
C ASP A 93 -6.48 1.03 14.66
N LEU A 94 -6.82 1.24 13.38
CA LEU A 94 -7.12 0.17 12.44
C LEU A 94 -5.86 -0.49 11.85
N SER A 95 -4.69 0.16 11.90
CA SER A 95 -3.44 -0.46 11.46
C SER A 95 -2.90 -1.48 12.46
N GLY A 96 -3.45 -1.52 13.67
CA GLY A 96 -2.95 -2.38 14.76
C GLY A 96 -1.56 -1.96 15.24
N THR A 97 -1.17 -0.70 14.99
CA THR A 97 0.11 -0.14 15.41
C THR A 97 0.02 0.31 16.87
N ALA A 98 1.05 0.02 17.67
CA ALA A 98 1.15 0.54 19.03
C ALA A 98 1.21 2.08 19.02
N LYS A 99 0.66 2.71 20.08
CA LYS A 99 0.59 4.18 20.20
C LYS A 99 1.84 4.79 20.84
N ASP A 100 2.99 4.16 20.64
CA ASP A 100 4.27 4.72 21.04
C ASP A 100 4.95 5.44 19.86
N VAL A 101 5.87 6.34 20.19
CA VAL A 101 6.53 7.20 19.20
C VAL A 101 7.29 6.39 18.15
N ALA A 102 7.92 5.28 18.53
CA ALA A 102 8.71 4.46 17.62
C ALA A 102 7.81 3.74 16.60
N ALA A 103 6.72 3.14 17.08
CA ALA A 103 5.74 2.46 16.25
C ALA A 103 5.04 3.42 15.28
N LEU A 104 4.63 4.60 15.75
CA LEU A 104 4.05 5.64 14.89
C LEU A 104 5.03 6.16 13.85
N ARG A 105 6.29 6.39 14.24
CA ARG A 105 7.36 6.76 13.31
C ARG A 105 7.53 5.71 12.22
N ASN A 106 7.61 4.43 12.59
CA ASN A 106 7.75 3.35 11.63
C ASN A 106 6.53 3.23 10.70
N LEU A 107 5.30 3.38 11.21
CA LEU A 107 4.07 3.41 10.40
C LEU A 107 4.12 4.52 9.33
N LEU A 108 4.51 5.73 9.72
CA LEU A 108 4.63 6.85 8.80
C LEU A 108 5.72 6.64 7.75
N LEU A 109 6.88 6.12 8.15
CA LEU A 109 8.00 5.91 7.23
C LEU A 109 7.75 4.79 6.23
N THR A 110 7.24 3.64 6.69
CA THR A 110 6.88 2.52 5.81
C THR A 110 5.81 2.92 4.81
N GLU A 111 4.79 3.67 5.25
CA GLU A 111 3.77 4.20 4.36
C GLU A 111 4.32 5.19 3.33
N GLN A 112 5.18 6.12 3.76
CA GLN A 112 5.81 7.08 2.86
C GLN A 112 6.71 6.39 1.83
N PHE A 113 7.49 5.39 2.25
CA PHE A 113 8.37 4.60 1.39
C PHE A 113 7.59 3.92 0.26
N VAL A 114 6.51 3.22 0.61
CA VAL A 114 5.64 2.52 -0.35
C VAL A 114 4.99 3.47 -1.36
N ARG A 115 4.73 4.72 -0.97
CA ARG A 115 4.15 5.74 -1.85
C ARG A 115 5.17 6.41 -2.77
N SER A 116 6.44 6.42 -2.39
CA SER A 116 7.51 7.03 -3.19
C SER A 116 8.09 6.12 -4.28
N VAL A 117 7.94 4.80 -4.13
CA VAL A 117 8.47 3.83 -5.10
C VAL A 117 7.54 3.61 -6.31
N PRO A 118 8.05 3.15 -7.46
CA PRO A 118 7.22 2.82 -8.62
C PRO A 118 6.13 1.78 -8.32
N SER A 119 5.02 1.85 -9.05
CA SER A 119 3.82 1.03 -8.79
C SER A 119 4.09 -0.48 -8.71
N LYS A 120 4.95 -1.02 -9.59
CA LYS A 120 5.30 -2.46 -9.58
C LYS A 120 6.01 -2.88 -8.28
N MET A 121 6.95 -2.07 -7.82
CA MET A 121 7.65 -2.30 -6.55
C MET A 121 6.72 -2.09 -5.36
N SER A 122 5.88 -1.05 -5.39
CA SER A 122 4.86 -0.82 -4.36
C SER A 122 3.94 -2.03 -4.18
N LEU A 123 3.49 -2.63 -5.29
CA LEU A 123 2.67 -3.85 -5.28
C LEU A 123 3.44 -5.02 -4.66
N PHE A 124 4.66 -5.26 -5.12
CA PHE A 124 5.55 -6.31 -4.59
C PHE A 124 5.78 -6.19 -3.07
N LEU A 125 6.05 -4.98 -2.58
CA LEU A 125 6.25 -4.72 -1.15
C LEU A 125 4.97 -4.99 -0.34
N ARG A 126 3.80 -4.62 -0.88
CA ARG A 126 2.49 -4.83 -0.22
C ARG A 126 2.13 -6.32 -0.13
N GLU A 127 2.44 -7.10 -1.17
CA GLU A 127 2.19 -8.55 -1.19
C GLU A 127 2.98 -9.28 -0.11
N ARG A 128 4.20 -8.83 0.18
CA ARG A 128 5.07 -9.42 1.21
C ARG A 128 4.73 -8.99 2.64
N LYS A 129 3.79 -8.05 2.83
CA LYS A 129 3.26 -7.62 4.14
C LYS A 129 4.34 -7.26 5.17
N SER A 130 5.50 -6.75 4.73
CA SER A 130 6.52 -6.28 5.66
C SER A 130 6.01 -5.09 6.48
N LYS A 131 6.37 -5.08 7.76
CA LYS A 131 5.92 -4.07 8.74
C LYS A 131 7.04 -3.15 9.18
N GLN A 132 8.29 -3.40 8.82
CA GLN A 132 9.46 -2.65 9.29
C GLN A 132 10.17 -1.99 8.12
N LEU A 133 10.54 -0.72 8.27
CA LEU A 133 11.18 0.04 7.20
C LEU A 133 12.46 -0.64 6.67
N GLY A 134 13.29 -1.20 7.54
CA GLY A 134 14.54 -1.88 7.15
C GLY A 134 14.26 -3.07 6.24
N GLU A 135 13.32 -3.94 6.63
CA GLU A 135 12.91 -5.07 5.80
C GLU A 135 12.33 -4.63 4.45
N MET A 136 11.60 -3.51 4.40
CA MET A 136 11.08 -2.97 3.14
C MET A 136 12.18 -2.48 2.21
N ALA A 137 13.25 -1.89 2.77
CA ALA A 137 14.42 -1.50 2.01
C ALA A 137 15.14 -2.73 1.45
N ASP A 138 15.43 -3.73 2.29
CA ASP A 138 16.07 -4.99 1.84
C ASP A 138 15.27 -5.69 0.72
N LEU A 139 13.94 -5.67 0.83
CA LEU A 139 13.05 -6.21 -0.19
C LEU A 139 13.09 -5.40 -1.49
N ALA A 140 13.17 -4.08 -1.40
CA ALA A 140 13.27 -3.20 -2.56
C ALA A 140 14.61 -3.41 -3.30
N ASP A 141 15.72 -3.56 -2.56
CA ASP A 141 17.04 -3.82 -3.16
C ASP A 141 17.05 -5.17 -3.91
N ARG A 142 16.55 -6.24 -3.29
CA ARG A 142 16.40 -7.54 -3.96
C ARG A 142 15.50 -7.48 -5.21
N TYR A 143 14.47 -6.64 -5.18
CA TYR A 143 13.60 -6.43 -6.33
C TYR A 143 14.37 -5.78 -7.49
N LEU A 144 15.22 -4.78 -7.19
CA LEU A 144 16.06 -4.12 -8.20
C LEU A 144 17.09 -5.08 -8.78
N GLU A 145 17.81 -5.83 -7.94
CA GLU A 145 18.76 -6.84 -8.38
C GLU A 145 18.12 -7.86 -9.34
N ALA A 146 16.92 -8.33 -9.04
CA ALA A 146 16.19 -9.25 -9.91
C ALA A 146 15.80 -8.61 -11.25
N GLN A 147 15.41 -7.32 -11.25
CA GLN A 147 15.10 -6.60 -12.49
C GLN A 147 16.32 -6.32 -13.36
N GLU A 148 17.49 -6.15 -12.76
CA GLU A 148 18.75 -5.94 -13.50
C GLU A 148 19.26 -7.23 -14.16
N GLN A 149 18.93 -8.41 -13.61
CA GLN A 149 19.29 -9.71 -14.20
C GLN A 149 18.41 -10.12 -15.40
N GLU A 150 17.18 -9.62 -15.49
CA GLU A 150 16.25 -9.91 -16.60
C GLU A 150 16.76 -9.50 -18.00
N PRO A 151 17.31 -8.30 -18.22
CA PRO A 151 17.88 -7.93 -19.52
C PRO A 151 19.15 -8.74 -19.86
N ALA A 152 20.01 -9.04 -18.88
CA ALA A 152 21.24 -9.82 -19.11
C ALA A 152 20.95 -11.26 -19.56
N ARG A 153 19.98 -11.94 -18.95
CA ARG A 153 19.57 -13.30 -19.36
C ARG A 153 18.93 -13.36 -20.74
N ARG A 154 18.29 -12.28 -21.18
CA ARG A 154 17.66 -12.21 -22.51
C ARG A 154 18.69 -12.01 -23.62
N GLU A 155 19.80 -11.35 -23.34
CA GLU A 155 20.91 -11.20 -24.28
C GLU A 155 21.69 -12.53 -24.44
N GLU A 156 21.95 -13.24 -23.34
CA GLU A 156 22.63 -14.55 -23.35
C GLU A 156 21.83 -15.63 -24.08
N ALA A 157 20.49 -15.61 -23.99
CA ALA A 157 19.64 -16.56 -24.71
C ALA A 157 19.61 -16.33 -26.25
N THR A 158 20.16 -15.23 -26.76
CA THR A 158 20.25 -14.95 -28.20
C THR A 158 21.63 -15.22 -28.81
N SER A 159 22.67 -15.42 -27.99
CA SER A 159 24.05 -15.65 -28.45
C SER A 159 24.39 -17.13 -28.70
N ASP A 160 23.60 -18.09 -28.22
CA ASP A 160 23.89 -19.53 -28.36
C ASP A 160 23.51 -20.15 -29.72
N SER A 161 23.19 -19.35 -30.74
CA SER A 161 22.89 -19.86 -32.10
C SER A 161 23.94 -19.50 -33.17
N ALA A 162 25.09 -18.93 -32.82
CA ALA A 162 26.12 -18.61 -33.82
C ALA A 162 27.55 -18.68 -33.28
N ALA A 163 28.13 -19.89 -33.21
CA ALA A 163 29.58 -20.02 -33.13
C ALA A 163 30.08 -21.35 -33.74
N SER A 164 30.30 -21.34 -35.05
CA SER A 164 31.33 -22.15 -35.70
C SER A 164 32.20 -21.22 -36.55
N GLY A 165 33.51 -21.21 -36.28
CA GLY A 165 34.51 -20.79 -37.25
C GLY A 165 35.33 -19.53 -36.92
N SER A 166 36.47 -19.78 -36.29
CA SER A 166 37.78 -19.21 -36.66
C SER A 166 38.28 -17.90 -36.03
N ARG A 167 39.57 -17.97 -35.72
CA ARG A 167 40.44 -17.11 -34.87
C ARG A 167 41.19 -16.06 -35.73
N PRO A 168 42.07 -15.19 -35.17
CA PRO A 168 41.92 -13.74 -35.20
C PRO A 168 43.05 -12.99 -35.96
N THR A 169 42.85 -11.72 -36.29
CA THR A 169 43.97 -10.81 -36.64
C THR A 169 43.72 -9.36 -36.21
N SER A 170 44.54 -8.91 -35.25
CA SER A 170 45.37 -7.69 -35.25
C SER A 170 44.78 -6.30 -35.59
N ASN A 171 44.96 -5.41 -34.59
CA ASN A 171 45.26 -3.96 -34.61
C ASN A 171 44.18 -2.93 -34.98
N GLY A 172 44.08 -1.92 -34.11
CA GLY A 172 43.47 -0.63 -34.41
C GLY A 172 43.12 0.16 -33.15
N GLN A 173 44.01 1.06 -32.74
CA GLN A 173 43.76 2.09 -31.72
C GLN A 173 42.45 2.86 -31.98
N GLN A 174 41.73 3.25 -30.91
CA GLN A 174 41.41 4.66 -30.63
C GLN A 174 40.62 4.84 -29.33
N ASN A 175 41.20 5.66 -28.46
CA ASN A 175 40.56 6.33 -27.33
C ASN A 175 39.24 7.01 -27.72
N LYS A 176 38.14 6.71 -27.03
CA LYS A 176 37.10 7.70 -26.72
C LYS A 176 36.51 7.45 -25.34
N ALA A 177 36.81 8.36 -24.42
CA ALA A 177 36.14 8.49 -23.14
C ALA A 177 34.65 8.75 -23.36
N SER A 178 33.80 7.73 -23.18
CA SER A 178 32.36 7.90 -23.13
C SER A 178 32.01 8.48 -21.76
N LYS A 179 31.74 9.80 -21.70
CA LYS A 179 31.04 10.45 -20.60
C LYS A 179 29.72 9.71 -20.37
N LEU A 180 29.69 8.83 -19.37
CA LEU A 180 28.44 8.26 -18.86
C LEU A 180 27.67 9.43 -18.23
N LEU A 181 26.72 10.00 -18.97
CA LEU A 181 25.73 10.90 -18.41
C LEU A 181 24.93 10.10 -17.38
N ARG A 182 25.30 10.27 -16.11
CA ARG A 182 24.57 9.70 -14.97
C ARG A 182 23.16 10.28 -15.02
N LYS A 183 22.19 9.42 -15.29
CA LYS A 183 20.77 9.76 -15.27
C LYS A 183 20.20 9.21 -13.97
N CYS A 184 19.45 10.02 -13.24
CA CYS A 184 18.85 9.57 -11.99
C CYS A 184 17.82 8.46 -12.28
N PHE A 185 18.04 7.26 -11.75
CA PHE A 185 17.18 6.09 -11.96
C PHE A 185 15.81 6.20 -11.27
N LEU A 186 15.63 7.15 -10.35
CA LEU A 186 14.37 7.38 -9.63
C LEU A 186 13.43 8.36 -10.34
N CYS A 187 13.95 9.33 -11.10
CA CYS A 187 13.13 10.38 -11.72
C CYS A 187 13.41 10.63 -13.21
N GLY A 188 14.44 10.00 -13.78
CA GLY A 188 14.74 10.05 -15.21
C GLY A 188 15.21 11.41 -15.74
N ARG A 189 15.60 12.37 -14.89
CA ARG A 189 16.23 13.62 -15.32
C ARG A 189 17.74 13.43 -15.49
N LYS A 190 18.31 14.09 -16.49
CA LYS A 190 19.77 14.13 -16.75
C LYS A 190 20.36 15.26 -15.91
N ASP A 191 21.50 15.02 -15.27
CA ASP A 191 22.23 16.06 -14.57
C ASP A 191 22.87 17.01 -15.62
N GLU A 192 22.27 18.19 -15.80
CA GLU A 192 22.92 19.31 -16.48
C GLU A 192 23.82 20.00 -15.45
N GLY A 193 25.05 19.50 -15.33
CA GLY A 193 26.09 20.13 -14.53
C GLY A 193 26.48 21.49 -15.13
N THR A 194 26.48 22.53 -14.30
CA THR A 194 27.18 23.81 -14.56
C THR A 194 28.64 23.66 -14.15
#